data_AF-A0A1V8U9B5-F1
#
_entry.id   AF-A0A1V8U9B5-F1
#
_cell.length_a   1.000
_cell.length_b   1.000
_cell.length_c   1.000
_cell.angle_alpha   90.00
_cell.angle_beta   90.00
_cell.angle_gamma   90.00
#
_symmetry.space_group_name_H-M   'P 1'
#
loop_
_entity.id
_entity.type
_entity.pdbx_description
1 polymer ?
#
loop_
_entity_poly.entity_id
_entity_poly.type
_entity_poly.pdbx_seq_one_letter_code
_entity_poly.pdbx_strand_id
1 'polypeptide(L)'
;MAAVIDLASTPNSTALKLPSSSHRLPSVSAAEAFQALSDANNGPSVIPTGIHGLDDALGGGIEVGKVTELWGPIGAGKTAIALATATHAMEPSGTVVWL
;
A
#
# COMPACT_ATOMS: atom_id res chain seq x y z
N MET A 1 -3.70 -14.26 -19.12
CA MET A 1 -2.23 -14.15 -19.00
C MET A 1 -1.94 -12.78 -18.41
N ALA A 2 -1.97 -12.66 -17.08
CA ALA A 2 -1.63 -11.44 -16.36
C ALA A 2 -0.21 -11.63 -15.83
N ALA A 3 0.71 -10.77 -16.24
CA ALA A 3 2.08 -10.78 -15.75
C ALA A 3 2.06 -10.17 -14.35
N VAL A 4 2.22 -11.02 -13.32
CA VAL A 4 2.58 -10.56 -11.98
C VAL A 4 4.06 -10.19 -12.05
N ILE A 5 4.35 -8.90 -12.07
CA ILE A 5 5.71 -8.39 -11.91
C ILE A 5 5.97 -8.36 -10.39
N ASP A 6 6.51 -9.46 -9.86
CA ASP A 6 7.02 -9.52 -8.49
C ASP A 6 8.53 -9.21 -8.52
N LEU A 7 8.88 -7.97 -8.18
CA LEU A 7 10.26 -7.49 -8.12
C LEU A 7 10.54 -6.85 -6.76
N ALA A 8 10.49 -7.65 -5.68
CA ALA A 8 11.16 -7.28 -4.44
C ALA A 8 11.52 -8.51 -3.61
N SER A 9 12.74 -9.01 -3.81
CA SER A 9 13.44 -9.73 -2.75
C SER A 9 14.40 -8.77 -2.06
N THR A 10 14.20 -8.49 -0.78
CA THR A 10 15.26 -8.41 0.23
C THR A 10 14.66 -8.28 1.65
N PRO A 11 15.37 -8.78 2.68
CA PRO A 11 14.79 -9.16 3.95
C PRO A 11 15.05 -8.09 5.02
N ASN A 12 14.04 -7.68 5.78
CA ASN A 12 14.16 -7.28 7.19
C ASN A 12 12.83 -6.78 7.73
N SER A 13 12.16 -7.61 8.52
CA SER A 13 11.32 -7.19 9.65
C SER A 13 10.92 -8.44 10.42
N THR A 14 11.42 -8.56 11.65
CA THR A 14 10.92 -9.41 12.75
C THR A 14 10.05 -10.58 12.31
N ALA A 15 10.71 -11.62 11.79
CA ALA A 15 10.05 -12.87 11.48
C ALA A 15 9.33 -13.34 12.76
N LEU A 16 8.00 -13.29 12.73
CA LEU A 16 7.14 -14.14 13.54
C LEU A 16 7.82 -15.51 13.55
N LYS A 17 8.35 -15.95 14.70
CA LYS A 17 9.15 -17.17 14.79
C LYS A 17 8.22 -18.33 14.51
N LEU A 18 8.09 -18.66 13.22
CA LEU A 18 7.25 -19.73 12.72
C LEU A 18 7.78 -21.02 13.37
N PRO A 19 6.96 -21.74 14.15
CA PRO A 19 7.37 -23.05 14.62
C PRO A 19 7.65 -23.91 13.40
N SER A 20 8.76 -24.65 13.43
CA SER A 20 9.41 -25.33 12.30
C SER A 20 8.55 -26.38 11.56
N SER A 21 7.28 -26.53 11.91
CA SER A 21 6.33 -27.48 11.31
C SER A 21 4.93 -26.89 11.01
N SER A 22 4.73 -25.57 11.08
CA SER A 22 3.41 -24.98 10.77
C SER A 22 3.23 -24.70 9.27
N HIS A 23 2.27 -25.40 8.65
CA HIS A 23 1.83 -25.20 7.26
C HIS A 23 0.79 -24.07 7.11
N ARG A 24 0.35 -23.46 8.22
CA ARG A 24 -0.56 -22.30 8.19
C ARG A 24 0.05 -21.15 8.95
N LEU A 25 -0.27 -19.95 8.50
CA LEU A 25 -0.02 -18.75 9.28
C LEU A 25 -0.88 -18.79 10.55
N PRO A 26 -0.37 -18.27 11.69
CA PRO A 26 -1.16 -18.17 12.90
C PRO A 26 -2.41 -17.31 12.67
N SER A 27 -3.52 -17.69 13.29
CA SER A 27 -4.72 -16.85 13.34
C SER A 27 -4.45 -15.68 14.27
N VAL A 28 -4.34 -14.49 13.70
CA VAL A 28 -4.34 -13.22 14.44
C VAL A 28 -5.62 -12.48 14.12
N SER A 29 -6.15 -11.71 15.06
CA SER A 29 -7.28 -10.83 14.75
C SER A 29 -6.83 -9.73 13.80
N ALA A 30 -7.75 -9.21 12.98
CA ALA A 30 -7.46 -8.06 12.12
C ALA A 30 -7.01 -6.84 12.94
N ALA A 31 -7.52 -6.69 14.17
CA ALA A 31 -7.16 -5.61 15.07
C ALA A 31 -5.71 -5.72 15.57
N GLU A 32 -5.28 -6.91 16.02
CA GLU A 32 -3.88 -7.13 16.45
C GLU A 32 -2.90 -6.96 15.29
N ALA A 33 -3.26 -7.47 14.10
CA ALA A 33 -2.46 -7.27 12.90
C ALA A 33 -2.34 -5.79 12.55
N PHE A 34 -3.45 -5.05 12.63
CA PHE A 34 -3.48 -3.61 12.38
C PHE A 34 -2.64 -2.82 13.40
N GLN A 35 -2.73 -3.16 14.68
CA GLN A 35 -1.92 -2.52 15.72
C GLN A 35 -0.42 -2.79 15.52
N ALA A 36 -0.05 -4.05 15.25
CA ALA A 36 1.34 -4.41 14.97
C ALA A 36 1.90 -3.70 13.73
N LEU A 37 1.08 -3.48 12.70
CA LEU A 37 1.45 -2.69 11.52
C LEU A 37 1.56 -1.20 11.83
N SER A 38 0.68 -0.68 12.69
CA SER A 38 0.70 0.73 13.13
C SER A 38 1.96 1.03 13.95
N ASP A 39 2.32 0.12 14.86
CA ASP A 39 3.49 0.26 15.74
C ASP A 39 4.81 0.07 14.98
N ALA A 40 4.80 -0.71 13.89
CA ALA A 40 5.96 -0.94 13.02
C ALA A 40 6.16 0.17 11.97
N ASN A 41 5.16 1.04 11.75
CA ASN A 41 5.19 2.03 10.68
C ASN A 41 5.98 3.29 11.08
N ASN A 42 7.26 3.32 10.69
CA ASN A 42 8.02 4.55 10.46
C ASN A 42 7.89 5.06 9.00
N GLY A 43 6.95 4.49 8.23
CA GLY A 43 6.71 4.86 6.83
C GLY A 43 5.99 6.21 6.68
N PRO A 44 5.90 6.73 5.45
CA PRO A 44 5.17 7.96 5.18
C PRO A 44 3.69 7.81 5.55
N SER A 45 3.10 8.83 6.17
CA SER A 45 1.68 8.85 6.52
C SER A 45 0.75 9.08 5.32
N VAL A 46 1.31 9.57 4.20
CA VAL A 46 0.60 9.87 2.96
C VAL A 46 1.43 9.45 1.74
N ILE A 47 0.74 9.09 0.66
CA ILE A 47 1.31 8.79 -0.66
C ILE A 47 0.91 9.91 -1.62
N PRO A 48 1.86 10.66 -2.20
CA PRO A 48 1.56 11.67 -3.21
C PRO A 48 0.85 11.06 -4.42
N THR A 49 -0.10 11.77 -5.00
CA THR A 49 -0.76 11.38 -6.25
C THR A 49 0.06 11.78 -7.47
N GLY A 50 1.00 12.72 -7.31
CA GLY A 50 1.75 13.33 -8.41
C GLY A 50 1.00 14.46 -9.10
N ILE A 51 -0.17 14.85 -8.57
CA ILE A 51 -1.02 15.91 -9.08
C ILE A 51 -1.07 16.99 -8.00
N HIS A 52 -0.24 18.03 -8.14
CA HIS A 52 -0.04 19.06 -7.12
C HIS A 52 -1.35 19.61 -6.52
N GLY A 53 -2.33 19.98 -7.36
CA GLY A 53 -3.60 20.52 -6.87
C GLY A 53 -4.46 19.52 -6.10
N LEU A 54 -4.31 18.22 -6.38
CA LEU A 54 -5.00 17.16 -5.64
C LEU A 54 -4.27 16.85 -4.34
N ASP A 55 -2.94 16.79 -4.37
CA ASP A 55 -2.11 16.59 -3.19
C ASP A 55 -2.34 17.72 -2.18
N ASP A 56 -2.37 18.97 -2.62
CA ASP A 56 -2.72 20.12 -1.76
C ASP A 56 -4.10 19.97 -1.12
N ALA A 57 -5.11 19.56 -1.91
CA ALA A 57 -6.47 19.38 -1.44
C ALA A 57 -6.60 18.22 -0.43
N LEU A 58 -5.72 17.23 -0.50
CA LEU A 58 -5.67 16.07 0.38
C LEU A 58 -4.69 16.22 1.56
N GLY A 59 -3.96 17.33 1.65
CA GLY A 59 -2.96 17.54 2.71
C GLY A 59 -1.64 16.80 2.48
N GLY A 60 -1.25 16.61 1.23
CA GLY A 60 0.02 16.01 0.78
C GLY A 60 -0.13 14.70 0.00
N GLY A 61 -1.34 14.12 -0.06
CA GLY A 61 -1.61 12.89 -0.81
C GLY A 61 -2.62 11.98 -0.14
N ILE A 62 -2.66 10.72 -0.56
CA ILE A 62 -3.57 9.69 -0.04
C ILE A 62 -3.05 9.13 1.28
N GLU A 63 -3.87 9.11 2.32
CA GLU A 63 -3.48 8.57 3.63
C GLU A 63 -3.19 7.06 3.61
N VAL A 64 -2.07 6.66 4.18
CA VAL A 64 -1.67 5.26 4.32
C VAL A 64 -2.49 4.58 5.42
N GLY A 65 -2.84 3.31 5.21
CA GLY A 65 -3.60 2.51 6.20
C GLY A 65 -5.11 2.78 6.19
N LYS A 66 -5.61 3.57 5.22
CA LYS A 66 -7.05 3.82 5.02
C LYS A 66 -7.49 3.39 3.63
N VAL A 67 -8.80 3.18 3.49
CA VAL A 67 -9.43 2.94 2.18
C VAL A 67 -9.81 4.29 1.56
N THR A 68 -9.43 4.48 0.31
CA THR A 68 -9.76 5.68 -0.47
C THR A 68 -10.55 5.30 -1.71
N GLU A 69 -11.69 5.95 -1.91
CA GLU A 69 -12.55 5.75 -3.08
C GLU A 69 -12.37 6.90 -4.07
N LEU A 70 -12.20 6.56 -5.35
CA LEU A 70 -12.13 7.53 -6.45
C LEU A 70 -13.36 7.37 -7.35
N TRP A 71 -14.28 8.33 -7.27
CA TRP A 71 -15.53 8.32 -8.01
C TRP A 71 -15.58 9.42 -9.08
N GLY A 72 -16.34 9.17 -10.16
CA GLY A 72 -16.60 10.16 -11.20
C GLY A 72 -17.10 9.58 -12.52
N PRO A 73 -17.57 10.42 -13.47
CA PRO A 73 -18.05 9.99 -14.78
C PRO A 73 -17.04 9.16 -15.58
N ILE A 74 -17.51 8.46 -16.62
CA ILE A 74 -16.62 7.81 -17.58
C ILE A 74 -15.71 8.87 -18.24
N GLY A 75 -14.43 8.55 -18.43
CA GLY A 75 -13.45 9.48 -18.99
C GLY A 75 -12.92 10.54 -18.01
N ALA A 76 -13.36 10.60 -16.76
CA ALA A 76 -12.88 11.57 -15.76
C ALA A 76 -11.43 11.35 -15.29
N GLY A 77 -10.70 10.38 -15.84
CA GLY A 77 -9.29 10.15 -15.51
C GLY A 77 -9.01 9.29 -14.26
N LYS A 78 -10.02 8.63 -13.68
CA LYS A 78 -9.87 7.82 -12.45
C LYS A 78 -8.72 6.82 -12.50
N THR A 79 -8.67 6.01 -13.56
CA THR A 79 -7.60 5.02 -13.77
C THR A 79 -6.24 5.69 -13.94
N ALA A 80 -6.18 6.85 -14.60
CA ALA A 80 -4.94 7.58 -14.79
C ALA A 80 -4.41 8.15 -13.46
N ILE A 81 -5.29 8.68 -12.60
CA ILE A 81 -4.94 9.13 -11.25
C ILE A 81 -4.44 7.94 -10.43
N ALA A 82 -5.16 6.81 -10.42
CA ALA A 82 -4.74 5.63 -9.66
C ALA A 82 -3.38 5.08 -10.11
N LEU A 83 -3.08 5.09 -11.43
CA LEU A 83 -1.77 4.72 -11.95
C LEU A 83 -0.67 5.73 -11.55
N ALA A 84 -0.94 7.03 -11.59
CA ALA A 84 0.00 8.05 -11.15
C ALA A 84 0.30 7.93 -9.65
N THR A 85 -0.70 7.69 -8.81
CA THR A 85 -0.48 7.41 -7.39
C THR A 85 0.35 6.13 -7.20
N ALA A 86 0.08 5.07 -7.99
CA ALA A 86 0.83 3.83 -7.91
C ALA A 86 2.33 4.02 -8.16
N THR A 87 2.73 4.87 -9.12
CA THR A 87 4.16 5.12 -9.37
C THR A 87 4.84 5.79 -8.17
N HIS A 88 4.15 6.70 -7.49
CA HIS A 88 4.67 7.38 -6.30
C HIS A 88 4.69 6.46 -5.07
N ALA A 89 3.75 5.51 -4.98
CA ALA A 89 3.73 4.50 -3.94
C ALA A 89 4.93 3.54 -4.02
N MET A 90 5.57 3.40 -5.19
CA MET A 90 6.69 2.48 -5.39
C MET A 90 8.05 3.04 -4.91
N GLU A 91 8.18 4.34 -4.65
CA GLU A 91 9.48 4.94 -4.30
C GLU A 91 9.74 4.98 -2.77
N PRO A 92 10.91 4.51 -2.28
CA PRO A 92 11.96 3.76 -2.97
C PRO A 92 11.76 2.23 -2.98
N SER A 93 10.79 1.67 -2.27
CA SER A 93 10.63 0.21 -2.12
C SER A 93 9.20 -0.26 -1.84
N GLY A 94 8.19 0.50 -2.27
CA GLY A 94 6.80 0.10 -2.08
C GLY A 94 6.34 -0.92 -3.13
N THR A 95 5.43 -1.81 -2.75
CA THR A 95 4.81 -2.78 -3.66
C THR A 95 3.37 -2.36 -3.95
N VAL A 96 3.02 -2.26 -5.22
CA VAL A 96 1.63 -2.00 -5.66
C VAL A 96 1.05 -3.28 -6.25
N VAL A 97 -0.14 -3.64 -5.78
CA VAL A 97 -0.96 -4.70 -6.37
C VAL A 97 -2.09 -4.04 -7.15
N TRP A 98 -2.18 -4.36 -8.44
CA TRP A 98 -3.24 -3.89 -9.33
C TRP A 98 -4.17 -5.06 -9.67
N LEU A 99 -5.45 -4.92 -9.35
CA LEU A 99 -6.48 -5.96 -9.51
C LEU A 99 -7.36 -5.73 -10.75
#